data_AF-A0A7X9BGR6-F1
#
_entry.id   AF-A0A7X9BGR6-F1
#
_cell.length_a   1.000
_cell.length_b   1.000
_cell.length_c   1.000
_cell.angle_alpha   90.00
_cell.angle_beta   90.00
_cell.angle_gamma   90.00
#
_symmetry.space_group_name_H-M   'P 1'
#
loop_
_entity.id
_entity.type
_entity.pdbx_description
1 polymer ?
#
loop_
_entity_poly.entity_id
_entity_poly.type
_entity_poly.pdbx_seq_one_letter_code
_entity_poly.pdbx_strand_id
1 'polypeptide(L)'
;VARFTAFWQRMIDEGLVATNLTTWSDEWKAALGAGQVASLFSGAWMPSLLLADVPGGSGLWRVATMPTENGIPTNAENGGSAMGVLRSTRKPEAAFRFIDYVCHDAQGIATRVAGGAFPADNATLNDEEFLSRTTITDSRGIDIPYFGGQRFNEVLAQAAREVSVGYQYLPFEVYARSDFSNTVGTAYRWSAKALRYNTAKARIEAGERTADGEEITLPEDPGQRVSMMDGVALWQRDLLEYGTNQGFTMSSAS
;
A
#
# COMPACT_ATOMS: atom_id res chain seq x y z
N VAL A 1 -8.51 3.84 15.76
CA VAL A 1 -9.23 4.16 14.51
C VAL A 1 -9.45 5.66 14.34
N ALA A 2 -10.25 6.31 15.20
CA ALA A 2 -10.64 7.73 15.04
C ALA A 2 -9.47 8.71 14.79
N ARG A 3 -8.35 8.53 15.48
CA ARG A 3 -7.17 9.39 15.36
C ARG A 3 -6.52 9.36 13.97
N PHE A 4 -6.25 8.16 13.44
CA PHE A 4 -5.74 8.01 12.07
C PHE A 4 -6.76 8.52 11.05
N THR A 5 -8.05 8.20 11.24
CA THR A 5 -9.09 8.65 10.33
C THR A 5 -9.18 10.18 10.26
N ALA A 6 -9.06 10.88 11.38
CA ALA A 6 -9.06 12.34 11.42
C ALA A 6 -7.82 12.94 10.72
N PHE A 7 -6.63 12.37 10.95
CA PHE A 7 -5.42 12.78 10.25
C PHE A 7 -5.57 12.60 8.73
N TRP A 8 -5.99 11.42 8.29
CA TRP A 8 -6.09 11.09 6.87
C TRP A 8 -7.22 11.85 6.17
N GLN A 9 -8.35 12.08 6.85
CA GLN A 9 -9.43 12.92 6.35
C GLN A 9 -8.93 14.33 6.02
N ARG A 10 -8.14 14.95 6.92
CA ARG A 10 -7.57 16.27 6.69
C ARG A 10 -6.62 16.30 5.49
N MET A 11 -5.77 15.28 5.35
CA MET A 11 -4.88 15.17 4.17
C MET A 11 -5.69 15.07 2.87
N ILE A 12 -6.83 14.37 2.87
CA ILE A 12 -7.74 14.29 1.72
C ILE A 12 -8.43 15.64 1.47
N ASP A 13 -8.95 16.29 2.52
CA ASP A 13 -9.67 17.57 2.42
C ASP A 13 -8.78 18.69 1.87
N GLU A 14 -7.50 18.69 2.26
CA GLU A 14 -6.50 19.67 1.83
C GLU A 14 -5.86 19.32 0.47
N GLY A 15 -6.30 18.23 -0.19
CA GLY A 15 -5.79 17.82 -1.50
C GLY A 15 -4.36 17.26 -1.47
N LEU A 16 -3.88 16.82 -0.31
CA LEU A 16 -2.54 16.27 -0.10
C LEU A 16 -2.46 14.76 -0.40
N VAL A 17 -3.59 14.13 -0.74
CA VAL A 17 -3.68 12.73 -1.17
C VAL A 17 -4.34 12.66 -2.53
N ALA A 18 -3.69 11.97 -3.48
CA ALA A 18 -4.26 11.70 -4.80
C ALA A 18 -5.38 10.65 -4.70
N THR A 19 -6.63 11.09 -4.50
CA THR A 19 -7.80 10.21 -4.35
C THR A 19 -8.38 9.71 -5.68
N ASN A 20 -7.86 10.22 -6.80
CA ASN A 20 -8.29 9.92 -8.17
C ASN A 20 -7.41 8.89 -8.90
N LEU A 21 -6.32 8.43 -8.28
CA LEU A 21 -5.39 7.46 -8.86
C LEU A 21 -5.63 6.07 -8.26
N THR A 22 -5.83 5.08 -9.13
CA THR A 22 -5.93 3.68 -8.70
C THR A 22 -4.53 3.07 -8.71
N THR A 23 -4.09 2.56 -7.55
CA THR A 23 -2.76 1.92 -7.45
C THR A 23 -2.60 0.82 -8.50
N TRP A 24 -1.45 0.80 -9.18
CA TRP A 24 -1.12 -0.06 -10.32
C TRP A 24 -1.82 0.21 -11.66
N SER A 25 -2.70 1.22 -11.75
CA SER A 25 -3.19 1.67 -13.06
C SER A 25 -2.10 2.38 -13.87
N ASP A 26 -2.28 2.46 -15.19
CA ASP A 26 -1.32 3.16 -16.06
C ASP A 26 -1.21 4.65 -15.69
N GLU A 27 -2.30 5.29 -15.28
CA GLU A 27 -2.31 6.68 -14.81
C GLU A 27 -1.51 6.85 -13.52
N TRP A 28 -1.58 5.89 -12.59
CA TRP A 28 -0.78 5.94 -11.37
C TRP A 28 0.71 5.78 -11.66
N LYS A 29 1.08 4.85 -12.55
CA LYS A 29 2.48 4.66 -12.99
C LYS A 29 3.00 5.91 -13.71
N ALA A 30 2.19 6.50 -14.59
CA ALA A 30 2.52 7.74 -15.27
C ALA A 30 2.70 8.91 -14.30
N ALA A 31 1.81 9.04 -13.31
CA ALA A 31 1.90 10.08 -12.28
C ALA A 31 3.16 9.95 -11.41
N LEU A 32 3.58 8.73 -11.07
CA LEU A 32 4.85 8.48 -10.41
C LEU A 32 6.04 8.86 -11.30
N GLY A 33 6.05 8.40 -12.56
CA GLY A 33 7.11 8.70 -13.51
C GLY A 33 7.25 10.20 -13.82
N ALA A 34 6.13 10.93 -13.78
CA ALA A 34 6.09 12.38 -13.97
C ALA A 34 6.35 13.18 -12.67
N GLY A 35 6.58 12.53 -11.52
CA GLY A 35 6.81 13.18 -10.23
C GLY A 35 5.57 13.88 -9.64
N GLN A 36 4.37 13.55 -10.12
CA GLN A 36 3.10 14.06 -9.58
C GLN A 36 2.70 13.35 -8.27
N VAL A 37 3.21 12.13 -8.06
CA VAL A 37 3.13 11.42 -6.77
C VAL A 37 4.53 11.38 -6.17
N ALA A 38 4.74 12.12 -5.08
CA ALA A 38 6.07 12.33 -4.50
C ALA A 38 6.55 11.21 -3.59
N SER A 39 5.65 10.38 -3.05
CA SER A 39 5.97 9.35 -2.07
C SER A 39 4.95 8.22 -2.04
N LEU A 40 5.38 7.05 -1.57
CA LEU A 40 4.54 5.87 -1.36
C LEU A 40 4.71 5.35 0.06
N PHE A 41 3.60 5.06 0.75
CA PHE A 41 3.61 4.25 1.97
C PHE A 41 3.27 2.81 1.58
N SER A 42 4.22 1.89 1.71
CA SER A 42 4.07 0.52 1.24
C SER A 42 4.92 -0.48 2.03
N GLY A 43 4.71 -1.77 1.78
CA GLY A 43 5.55 -2.82 2.34
C GLY A 43 6.93 -2.87 1.70
N ALA A 44 7.87 -3.52 2.37
CA ALA A 44 9.28 -3.62 1.97
C ALA A 44 9.51 -4.40 0.65
N TRP A 45 8.46 -4.99 0.08
CA TRP A 45 8.45 -5.61 -1.25
C TRP A 45 8.31 -4.60 -2.41
N MET A 46 7.96 -3.35 -2.12
CA MET A 46 7.78 -2.30 -3.13
C MET A 46 9.03 -1.97 -3.98
N PRO A 47 10.28 -1.99 -3.47
CA PRO A 47 11.47 -1.63 -4.26
C PRO A 47 11.56 -2.27 -5.65
N SER A 48 11.44 -3.60 -5.73
CA SER A 48 11.57 -4.32 -6.99
C SER A 48 10.39 -4.06 -7.93
N LEU A 49 9.17 -3.90 -7.39
CA LEU A 49 8.00 -3.56 -8.19
C LEU A 49 8.06 -2.12 -8.71
N LEU A 50 8.54 -1.19 -7.88
CA LEU A 50 8.69 0.21 -8.26
C LEU A 50 9.71 0.39 -9.40
N LEU A 51 10.83 -0.33 -9.36
CA LEU A 51 11.77 -0.39 -10.48
C LEU A 51 11.12 -0.98 -11.74
N ALA A 52 10.35 -2.07 -11.59
CA ALA A 52 9.70 -2.73 -12.72
C ALA A 52 8.65 -1.85 -13.41
N ASP A 53 7.85 -1.11 -12.64
CA ASP A 53 6.75 -0.29 -13.15
C ASP A 53 7.15 1.14 -13.51
N VAL A 54 8.19 1.70 -12.85
CA VAL A 54 8.64 3.09 -13.05
C VAL A 54 10.16 3.14 -13.22
N PRO A 55 10.75 2.46 -14.22
CA PRO A 55 12.21 2.38 -14.37
C PRO A 55 12.88 3.75 -14.53
N GLY A 56 12.18 4.74 -15.12
CA GLY A 56 12.64 6.11 -15.27
C GLY A 56 12.84 6.88 -13.95
N GLY A 57 12.35 6.35 -12.82
CA GLY A 57 12.55 6.94 -11.49
C GLY A 57 13.94 6.67 -10.88
N SER A 58 14.79 5.89 -11.55
CA SER A 58 16.09 5.48 -11.00
C SER A 58 16.95 6.67 -10.57
N GLY A 59 17.46 6.63 -9.34
CA GLY A 59 18.30 7.66 -8.73
C GLY A 59 17.51 8.76 -8.02
N LEU A 60 16.20 8.89 -8.26
CA LEU A 60 15.35 9.94 -7.68
C LEU A 60 14.71 9.50 -6.36
N TRP A 61 14.42 8.21 -6.20
CA TRP A 61 13.75 7.67 -5.02
C TRP A 61 14.71 7.45 -3.85
N ARG A 62 14.20 7.51 -2.62
CA ARG A 62 14.88 7.06 -1.40
C ARG A 62 13.90 6.28 -0.53
N VAL A 63 14.45 5.45 0.36
CA VAL A 63 13.68 4.70 1.36
C VAL A 63 13.88 5.35 2.74
N ALA A 64 12.81 5.50 3.50
CA ALA A 64 12.83 6.01 4.86
C ALA A 64 11.92 5.15 5.75
N THR A 65 12.10 5.24 7.07
CA THR A 65 11.19 4.62 8.05
C THR A 65 9.81 5.29 7.99
N MET A 66 8.77 4.56 8.37
CA MET A 66 7.41 5.11 8.39
C MET A 66 7.32 6.30 9.37
N PRO A 67 6.69 7.41 8.97
CA PRO A 67 6.42 8.49 9.92
C PRO A 67 5.41 8.02 10.96
N THR A 68 5.66 8.35 12.22
CA THR A 68 4.78 8.03 13.34
C THR A 68 4.24 9.31 13.96
N GLU A 69 3.05 9.24 14.55
CA GLU A 69 2.32 10.43 15.04
C GLU A 69 3.14 11.28 16.03
N ASN A 70 3.93 10.62 16.88
CA ASN A 70 4.69 11.24 17.97
C ASN A 70 6.20 11.10 17.78
N GLY A 71 6.65 10.64 16.61
CA GLY A 71 8.05 10.36 16.32
C GLY A 71 8.65 9.19 17.10
N ILE A 72 7.86 8.44 17.88
CA ILE A 72 8.32 7.21 18.53
C ILE A 72 8.42 6.13 17.45
N PRO A 73 9.57 5.44 17.31
CA PRO A 73 9.72 4.37 16.33
C PRO A 73 8.71 3.25 16.57
N THR A 74 7.87 3.00 15.57
CA THR A 74 6.93 1.89 15.51
C THR A 74 6.53 1.69 14.06
N ASN A 75 6.22 0.45 13.69
CA ASN A 75 5.88 0.11 12.33
C ASN A 75 4.72 -0.89 12.25
N ALA A 76 4.16 -1.02 11.05
CA ALA A 76 3.15 -2.00 10.70
C ALA A 76 3.57 -2.75 9.43
N GLU A 77 2.91 -3.88 9.16
CA GLU A 77 3.10 -4.61 7.91
C GLU A 77 1.98 -4.31 6.92
N ASN A 78 2.36 -4.17 5.64
CA ASN A 78 1.42 -4.12 4.53
C ASN A 78 1.79 -5.21 3.53
N GLY A 79 0.87 -6.15 3.29
CA GLY A 79 1.14 -7.31 2.45
C GLY A 79 1.93 -8.38 3.22
N GLY A 80 2.91 -8.99 2.55
CA GLY A 80 3.50 -10.25 2.99
C GLY A 80 2.64 -11.44 2.55
N SER A 81 3.27 -12.58 2.36
CA SER A 81 2.59 -13.79 1.89
C SER A 81 3.16 -15.01 2.58
N ALA A 82 2.33 -16.03 2.71
CA ALA A 82 2.70 -17.33 3.22
C ALA A 82 2.24 -18.42 2.26
N MET A 83 2.89 -19.57 2.29
CA MET A 83 2.45 -20.76 1.58
C MET A 83 1.86 -21.77 2.56
N GLY A 84 0.69 -22.30 2.22
CA GLY A 84 -0.01 -23.31 3.01
C GLY A 84 -0.26 -24.58 2.22
N VAL A 85 -0.24 -25.72 2.91
CA VAL A 85 -0.66 -27.00 2.34
C VAL A 85 -2.18 -27.09 2.43
N LEU A 86 -2.85 -27.22 1.28
CA LEU A 86 -4.30 -27.43 1.25
C LEU A 86 -4.65 -28.80 1.84
N ARG A 87 -5.63 -28.84 2.75
CA ARG A 87 -6.12 -30.09 3.39
C ARG A 87 -6.56 -31.15 2.38
N SER A 88 -7.02 -30.75 1.20
CA SER A 88 -7.48 -31.63 0.13
C SER A 88 -6.37 -32.26 -0.71
N THR A 89 -5.10 -31.91 -0.47
CA THR A 89 -3.98 -32.44 -1.26
C THR A 89 -3.84 -33.96 -1.11
N ARG A 90 -3.54 -34.64 -2.21
CA ARG A 90 -3.15 -36.06 -2.22
C ARG A 90 -1.64 -36.28 -2.05
N LYS A 91 -0.86 -35.20 -1.91
CA LYS A 91 0.61 -35.23 -1.82
C LYS A 91 1.11 -34.32 -0.70
N PRO A 92 0.69 -34.52 0.57
CA PRO A 92 1.00 -33.61 1.66
C PRO A 92 2.51 -33.51 1.93
N GLU A 93 3.27 -34.61 1.91
CA GLU A 93 4.71 -34.54 2.18
C GLU A 93 5.47 -33.83 1.07
N ALA A 94 5.11 -34.05 -0.20
CA ALA A 94 5.75 -33.38 -1.33
C ALA A 94 5.45 -31.88 -1.34
N ALA A 95 4.21 -31.49 -1.03
CA ALA A 95 3.82 -30.09 -0.90
C ALA A 95 4.58 -29.42 0.25
N PHE A 96 4.71 -30.08 1.40
CA PHE A 96 5.45 -29.55 2.53
C PHE A 96 6.95 -29.39 2.22
N ARG A 97 7.59 -30.39 1.59
CA ARG A 97 9.01 -30.27 1.19
C ARG A 97 9.26 -29.09 0.25
N PHE A 98 8.33 -28.80 -0.65
CA PHE A 98 8.43 -27.61 -1.50
C PHE A 98 8.32 -26.31 -0.69
N ILE A 99 7.37 -26.24 0.24
CA ILE A 99 7.21 -25.06 1.10
C ILE A 99 8.45 -24.86 1.99
N ASP A 100 8.98 -25.93 2.59
CA ASP A 100 10.19 -25.90 3.40
C ASP A 100 11.39 -25.39 2.59
N TYR A 101 11.58 -25.89 1.37
CA TYR A 101 12.62 -25.38 0.48
C TYR A 101 12.46 -23.87 0.19
N VAL A 102 11.26 -23.42 -0.18
CA VAL A 102 11.08 -22.02 -0.61
C VAL A 102 11.11 -21.04 0.59
N CYS A 103 10.58 -21.45 1.74
CA CYS A 103 10.32 -20.54 2.86
C CYS A 103 11.34 -20.66 4.01
N HIS A 104 12.09 -21.76 4.11
CA HIS A 104 12.95 -22.03 5.26
C HIS A 104 14.38 -22.44 4.88
N ASP A 105 14.56 -23.18 3.78
CA ASP A 105 15.89 -23.51 3.28
C ASP A 105 16.64 -22.26 2.79
N ALA A 106 17.92 -22.16 3.15
CA ALA A 106 18.75 -20.99 2.86
C ALA A 106 18.89 -20.72 1.36
N GLN A 107 18.95 -21.76 0.52
CA GLN A 107 19.07 -21.60 -0.94
C GLN A 107 17.76 -21.08 -1.54
N GLY A 108 16.61 -21.59 -1.07
CA GLY A 108 15.31 -21.11 -1.54
C GLY A 108 15.03 -19.67 -1.10
N ILE A 109 15.38 -19.31 0.14
CA ILE A 109 15.32 -17.91 0.62
C ILE A 109 16.22 -17.02 -0.24
N ALA A 110 17.49 -17.38 -0.42
CA ALA A 110 18.43 -16.60 -1.24
C ALA A 110 17.92 -16.41 -2.67
N THR A 111 17.33 -17.44 -3.27
CA THR A 111 16.73 -17.36 -4.62
C THR A 111 15.59 -16.35 -4.68
N ARG A 112 14.69 -16.34 -3.69
CA ARG A 112 13.58 -15.37 -3.63
C ARG A 112 14.07 -13.95 -3.42
N VAL A 113 15.05 -13.76 -2.54
CA VAL A 113 15.63 -12.44 -2.23
C VAL A 113 16.37 -11.89 -3.45
N ALA A 114 17.13 -12.74 -4.16
CA ALA A 114 17.74 -12.38 -5.43
C ALA A 114 16.69 -11.98 -6.49
N GLY A 115 15.50 -12.60 -6.47
CA GLY A 115 14.35 -12.25 -7.29
C GLY A 115 13.58 -11.00 -6.84
N GLY A 116 14.04 -10.29 -5.81
CA GLY A 116 13.44 -9.04 -5.35
C GLY A 116 12.45 -9.15 -4.19
N ALA A 117 12.28 -10.35 -3.60
CA ALA A 117 11.48 -10.48 -2.39
C ALA A 117 12.22 -9.90 -1.18
N PHE A 118 11.48 -9.20 -0.31
CA PHE A 118 12.01 -8.87 1.01
C PHE A 118 12.02 -10.14 1.90
N PRO A 119 13.12 -10.44 2.62
CA PRO A 119 13.24 -11.65 3.42
C PRO A 119 12.29 -11.64 4.64
N ALA A 120 11.99 -12.84 5.13
CA ALA A 120 11.17 -13.06 6.32
C ALA A 120 11.94 -13.76 7.45
N ASP A 121 13.23 -14.02 7.25
CA ASP A 121 14.12 -14.71 8.19
C ASP A 121 15.17 -13.74 8.77
N ASN A 122 15.50 -13.96 10.05
CA ASN A 122 16.47 -13.13 10.76
C ASN A 122 17.89 -13.28 10.23
N ALA A 123 18.25 -14.41 9.62
CA ALA A 123 19.60 -14.61 9.10
C ALA A 123 19.88 -13.61 7.97
N THR A 124 18.99 -13.55 6.98
CA THR A 124 19.11 -12.61 5.86
C THR A 124 18.97 -11.15 6.31
N LEU A 125 18.07 -10.86 7.26
CA LEU A 125 17.91 -9.49 7.78
C LEU A 125 19.13 -8.96 8.56
N ASN A 126 20.05 -9.83 8.96
CA ASN A 126 21.30 -9.46 9.64
C ASN A 126 22.55 -9.75 8.80
N ASP A 127 22.39 -10.16 7.54
CA ASP A 127 23.48 -10.44 6.62
C ASP A 127 24.06 -9.14 6.04
N GLU A 128 25.38 -8.98 6.07
CA GLU A 128 26.05 -7.74 5.64
C GLU A 128 25.94 -7.53 4.12
N GLU A 129 25.91 -8.61 3.31
CA GLU A 129 25.75 -8.49 1.86
C GLU A 129 24.33 -7.99 1.53
N PHE A 130 23.32 -8.52 2.19
CA PHE A 130 21.94 -8.01 2.08
C PHE A 130 21.83 -6.56 2.52
N LEU A 131 22.36 -6.21 3.70
CA LEU A 131 22.24 -4.87 4.29
C LEU A 131 22.99 -3.81 3.47
N SER A 132 24.21 -4.12 3.03
CA SER A 132 25.06 -3.18 2.30
C SER A 132 24.65 -2.98 0.83
N ARG A 133 23.66 -3.72 0.33
CA ARG A 133 23.17 -3.63 -1.06
C ARG A 133 22.61 -2.25 -1.39
N THR A 134 23.05 -1.70 -2.53
CA THR A 134 22.65 -0.36 -3.03
C THR A 134 21.95 -0.38 -4.38
N THR A 135 21.77 -1.57 -4.97
CA THR A 135 21.16 -1.79 -6.29
C THR A 135 20.03 -2.80 -6.20
N ILE A 136 19.12 -2.77 -7.17
CA ILE A 136 18.09 -3.79 -7.38
C ILE A 136 18.36 -4.41 -8.74
N THR A 137 18.34 -5.75 -8.81
CA THR A 137 18.47 -6.46 -10.09
C THR A 137 17.12 -6.44 -10.81
N ASP A 138 17.09 -5.93 -12.05
CA ASP A 138 15.89 -5.95 -12.88
C ASP A 138 15.63 -7.33 -13.51
N SER A 139 14.54 -7.47 -14.25
CA SER A 139 14.16 -8.73 -14.91
C SER A 139 15.14 -9.21 -15.99
N ARG A 140 16.11 -8.38 -16.39
CA ARG A 140 17.17 -8.70 -17.36
C ARG A 140 18.48 -9.11 -16.67
N GLY A 141 18.53 -9.11 -15.34
CA GLY A 141 19.74 -9.40 -14.58
C GLY A 141 20.68 -8.21 -14.44
N ILE A 142 20.20 -6.97 -14.66
CA ILE A 142 21.02 -5.76 -14.59
C ILE A 142 20.80 -5.09 -13.23
N ASP A 143 21.89 -4.76 -12.53
CA ASP A 143 21.85 -4.04 -11.27
C ASP A 143 21.63 -2.54 -11.49
N ILE A 144 20.53 -2.03 -10.96
CA ILE A 144 20.11 -0.63 -11.10
C ILE A 144 20.23 0.08 -9.74
N PRO A 145 20.96 1.21 -9.64
CA PRO A 145 21.05 2.02 -8.41
C PRO A 145 19.78 2.86 -8.22
N TYR A 146 18.63 2.20 -8.10
CA TYR A 146 17.31 2.84 -8.14
C TYR A 146 17.13 3.88 -7.02
N PHE A 147 17.72 3.64 -5.85
CA PHE A 147 17.70 4.57 -4.71
C PHE A 147 18.95 5.45 -4.59
N GLY A 148 19.65 5.70 -5.71
CA GLY A 148 20.76 6.64 -5.76
C GLY A 148 21.93 6.30 -4.83
N GLY A 149 22.27 5.01 -4.71
CA GLY A 149 23.38 4.53 -3.89
C GLY A 149 23.06 4.33 -2.40
N GLN A 150 21.81 4.57 -1.98
CA GLN A 150 21.38 4.29 -0.61
C GLN A 150 21.46 2.79 -0.29
N ARG A 151 21.95 2.45 0.90
CA ARG A 151 21.80 1.12 1.51
C ARG A 151 20.36 0.92 2.01
N PHE A 152 19.43 0.77 1.08
CA PHE A 152 17.99 0.79 1.38
C PHE A 152 17.56 -0.38 2.28
N ASN A 153 18.27 -1.51 2.22
CA ASN A 153 17.99 -2.68 3.07
C ASN A 153 18.30 -2.44 4.55
N GLU A 154 19.22 -1.56 4.92
CA GLU A 154 19.44 -1.18 6.33
C GLU A 154 18.16 -0.54 6.92
N VAL A 155 17.52 0.35 6.15
CA VAL A 155 16.28 1.03 6.55
C VAL A 155 15.12 0.04 6.62
N LEU A 156 14.99 -0.84 5.62
CA LEU A 156 13.91 -1.83 5.60
C LEU A 156 14.07 -2.87 6.71
N ALA A 157 15.29 -3.31 7.03
CA ALA A 157 15.57 -4.22 8.13
C ALA A 157 15.32 -3.55 9.49
N GLN A 158 15.62 -2.25 9.64
CA GLN A 158 15.19 -1.49 10.82
C GLN A 158 13.66 -1.47 10.93
N ALA A 159 12.95 -1.13 9.84
CA ALA A 159 11.50 -1.08 9.83
C ALA A 159 10.86 -2.43 10.21
N ALA A 160 11.47 -3.56 9.81
CA ALA A 160 11.03 -4.90 10.21
C ALA A 160 11.18 -5.16 11.73
N ARG A 161 12.25 -4.65 12.36
CA ARG A 161 12.46 -4.76 13.82
C ARG A 161 11.49 -3.92 14.64
N GLU A 162 10.91 -2.88 14.03
CA GLU A 162 10.00 -1.93 14.69
C GLU A 162 8.52 -2.32 14.55
N VAL A 163 8.21 -3.43 13.88
CA VAL A 163 6.84 -3.90 13.69
C VAL A 163 6.16 -4.18 15.03
N SER A 164 4.99 -3.57 15.24
CA SER A 164 4.16 -3.84 16.42
C SER A 164 3.51 -5.23 16.34
N VAL A 165 3.60 -6.01 17.43
CA VAL A 165 3.12 -7.42 17.48
C VAL A 165 1.69 -7.58 18.01
N GLY A 166 1.00 -6.49 18.32
CA GLY A 166 -0.34 -6.51 18.92
C GLY A 166 -1.50 -6.57 17.92
N TYR A 167 -1.23 -6.35 16.63
CA TYR A 167 -2.27 -6.35 15.61
C TYR A 167 -2.77 -7.77 15.34
N GLN A 168 -4.07 -7.91 15.11
CA GLN A 168 -4.70 -9.18 14.74
C GLN A 168 -5.61 -8.97 13.53
N TYR A 169 -5.55 -9.93 12.62
CA TYR A 169 -6.48 -10.02 11.50
C TYR A 169 -7.83 -10.55 11.96
N LEU A 170 -8.91 -10.07 11.34
CA LEU A 170 -10.22 -10.69 11.49
C LEU A 170 -10.22 -12.12 10.89
N PRO A 171 -10.99 -13.06 11.44
CA PRO A 171 -11.10 -14.41 10.86
C PRO A 171 -11.79 -14.43 9.48
N PHE A 172 -12.30 -13.28 9.05
CA PHE A 172 -12.96 -13.04 7.77
C PHE A 172 -12.38 -11.80 7.05
N GLU A 173 -11.07 -11.59 7.16
CA GLU A 173 -10.35 -10.46 6.51
C GLU A 173 -10.69 -10.26 5.03
N VAL A 174 -10.92 -11.34 4.27
CA VAL A 174 -11.27 -11.25 2.85
C VAL A 174 -12.58 -10.46 2.66
N TYR A 175 -13.61 -10.77 3.45
CA TYR A 175 -14.86 -10.00 3.43
C TYR A 175 -14.61 -8.58 3.93
N ALA A 176 -13.90 -8.42 5.05
CA ALA A 176 -13.65 -7.11 5.65
C ALA A 176 -12.99 -6.15 4.67
N ARG A 177 -11.96 -6.59 3.94
CA ARG A 177 -11.25 -5.79 2.93
C ARG A 177 -12.11 -5.49 1.69
N SER A 178 -12.92 -6.45 1.27
CA SER A 178 -13.86 -6.24 0.15
C SER A 178 -14.89 -5.17 0.52
N ASP A 179 -15.48 -5.28 1.72
CA ASP A 179 -16.49 -4.34 2.18
C ASP A 179 -15.93 -2.94 2.44
N PHE A 180 -14.69 -2.83 2.93
CA PHE A 180 -13.98 -1.57 3.11
C PHE A 180 -13.98 -0.70 1.84
N SER A 181 -13.84 -1.34 0.66
CA SER A 181 -13.86 -0.63 -0.63
C SER A 181 -15.25 -0.08 -0.99
N ASN A 182 -16.30 -0.75 -0.52
CA ASN A 182 -17.70 -0.36 -0.74
C ASN A 182 -18.17 0.70 0.27
N THR A 183 -17.63 0.67 1.49
CA THR A 183 -17.99 1.59 2.58
C THR A 183 -17.00 2.74 2.66
N VAL A 184 -15.81 2.54 3.24
CA VAL A 184 -14.78 3.59 3.39
C VAL A 184 -14.33 4.17 2.04
N GLY A 185 -14.29 3.36 0.98
CA GLY A 185 -13.98 3.81 -0.37
C GLY A 185 -14.94 4.88 -0.92
N THR A 186 -16.15 5.04 -0.37
CA THR A 186 -17.08 6.11 -0.77
C THR A 186 -16.53 7.51 -0.50
N ALA A 187 -15.81 7.69 0.61
CA ALA A 187 -15.19 8.97 0.97
C ALA A 187 -14.14 9.40 -0.07
N TYR A 188 -13.33 8.45 -0.56
CA TYR A 188 -12.36 8.70 -1.63
C TYR A 188 -13.03 9.04 -2.96
N ARG A 189 -14.07 8.28 -3.34
CA ARG A 189 -14.83 8.55 -4.57
C ARG A 189 -15.52 9.91 -4.52
N TRP A 190 -16.10 10.27 -3.38
CA TRP A 190 -16.69 11.58 -3.16
C TRP A 190 -15.63 12.69 -3.25
N SER A 191 -14.50 12.54 -2.56
CA SER A 191 -13.38 13.49 -2.61
C SER A 191 -12.88 13.70 -4.03
N ALA A 192 -12.69 12.62 -4.81
CA ALA A 192 -12.25 12.72 -6.20
C ALA A 192 -13.26 13.47 -7.08
N LYS A 193 -14.58 13.26 -6.88
CA LYS A 193 -15.63 14.02 -7.56
C LYS A 193 -15.60 15.50 -7.15
N ALA A 194 -15.50 15.78 -5.85
CA ALA A 194 -15.47 17.14 -5.32
C ALA A 194 -14.25 17.93 -5.83
N LEU A 195 -13.07 17.29 -5.87
CA LEU A 195 -11.87 17.90 -6.42
C LEU A 195 -12.04 18.26 -7.90
N ARG A 196 -12.58 17.34 -8.71
CA ARG A 196 -12.86 17.60 -10.14
C ARG A 196 -13.84 18.76 -10.32
N TYR A 197 -14.92 18.76 -9.57
CA TYR A 197 -15.93 19.83 -9.60
C TYR A 197 -15.34 21.19 -9.23
N ASN A 198 -14.66 21.27 -8.07
CA ASN A 198 -14.10 22.52 -7.57
C ASN A 198 -12.99 23.06 -8.49
N THR A 199 -12.15 22.17 -9.03
CA THR A 199 -11.10 22.55 -9.99
C THR A 199 -11.73 23.13 -11.27
N ALA A 200 -12.74 22.46 -11.84
CA ALA A 200 -13.41 22.96 -13.03
C ALA A 200 -14.10 24.31 -12.77
N LYS A 201 -14.79 24.45 -11.63
CA LYS A 201 -15.43 25.70 -11.21
C LYS A 201 -14.44 26.85 -11.11
N ALA A 202 -13.31 26.65 -10.43
CA ALA A 202 -12.28 27.68 -10.27
C ALA A 202 -11.71 28.13 -11.63
N ARG A 203 -11.49 27.19 -12.56
CA ARG A 203 -11.01 27.50 -13.91
C ARG A 203 -12.02 28.29 -14.74
N ILE A 204 -13.31 27.94 -14.64
CA ILE A 204 -14.41 28.70 -15.27
C ILE A 204 -14.46 30.13 -14.70
N GLU A 205 -14.39 30.28 -13.38
CA GLU A 205 -14.37 31.58 -12.70
C GLU A 205 -13.14 32.42 -13.08
N ALA A 206 -12.01 31.78 -13.37
CA ALA A 206 -10.80 32.43 -13.89
C ALA A 206 -10.86 32.77 -15.39
N GLY A 207 -11.94 32.41 -16.09
CA GLY A 207 -12.10 32.64 -17.54
C GLY A 207 -11.23 31.73 -18.41
N GLU A 208 -10.73 30.61 -17.85
CA GLU A 208 -9.94 29.63 -18.60
C GLU A 208 -10.80 28.85 -19.61
N ARG A 209 -10.13 28.34 -20.64
CA ARG A 209 -10.70 27.46 -21.67
C ARG A 209 -9.94 26.13 -21.71
N THR A 210 -10.49 25.15 -22.40
CA THR A 210 -9.78 23.88 -22.66
C THR A 210 -8.55 24.13 -23.54
N ALA A 211 -7.68 23.13 -23.69
CA ALA A 211 -6.51 23.21 -24.58
C ALA A 211 -6.91 23.51 -26.04
N ASP A 212 -8.10 23.08 -26.44
CA ASP A 212 -8.68 23.29 -27.78
C ASP A 212 -9.44 24.62 -27.91
N GLY A 213 -9.51 25.43 -26.84
CA GLY A 213 -10.21 26.72 -26.82
C GLY A 213 -11.71 26.65 -26.51
N GLU A 214 -12.23 25.46 -26.21
CA GLU A 214 -13.63 25.24 -25.84
C GLU A 214 -13.93 25.73 -24.41
N GLU A 215 -15.21 25.98 -24.12
CA GLU A 215 -15.65 26.28 -22.76
C GLU A 215 -15.48 25.06 -21.85
N ILE A 216 -15.06 25.30 -20.62
CA ILE A 216 -14.91 24.24 -19.62
C ILE A 216 -16.30 23.85 -19.12
N THR A 217 -16.68 22.58 -19.31
CA THR A 217 -17.93 22.05 -18.75
C THR A 217 -17.79 21.80 -17.25
N LEU A 218 -18.75 22.28 -16.47
CA LEU A 218 -18.83 21.99 -15.05
C LEU A 218 -19.27 20.51 -14.84
N PRO A 219 -18.51 19.68 -14.11
CA PRO A 219 -18.90 18.32 -13.78
C PRO A 219 -20.18 18.25 -12.93
N GLU A 220 -20.73 17.05 -12.79
CA GLU A 220 -21.83 16.78 -11.85
C GLU A 220 -21.46 17.21 -10.42
N ASP A 221 -22.40 17.83 -9.72
CA ASP A 221 -22.24 18.20 -8.31
C ASP A 221 -21.90 16.94 -7.47
N PRO A 222 -20.84 16.97 -6.64
CA PRO A 222 -20.45 15.82 -5.83
C PRO A 222 -21.51 15.41 -4.80
N GLY A 223 -22.52 16.25 -4.54
CA GLY A 223 -23.58 16.01 -3.58
C GLY A 223 -23.11 16.18 -2.13
N GLN A 224 -23.91 15.66 -1.19
CA GLN A 224 -23.60 15.74 0.23
C GLN A 224 -22.24 15.10 0.54
N ARG A 225 -21.47 15.78 1.38
CA ARG A 225 -20.15 15.31 1.83
C ARG A 225 -20.24 13.93 2.47
N VAL A 226 -19.34 13.04 2.03
CA VAL A 226 -19.11 11.73 2.64
C VAL A 226 -17.73 11.74 3.30
N SER A 227 -17.68 11.58 4.61
CA SER A 227 -16.43 11.51 5.36
C SER A 227 -15.92 10.07 5.50
N MET A 228 -14.62 9.94 5.74
CA MET A 228 -13.97 8.69 6.11
C MET A 228 -14.60 8.08 7.36
N MET A 229 -15.01 8.90 8.34
CA MET A 229 -15.67 8.39 9.55
C MET A 229 -17.06 7.83 9.25
N ASP A 230 -17.81 8.41 8.31
CA ASP A 230 -19.10 7.84 7.88
C ASP A 230 -18.89 6.46 7.27
N GLY A 231 -17.91 6.33 6.37
CA GLY A 231 -17.53 5.05 5.77
C GLY A 231 -17.04 4.03 6.79
N VAL A 232 -16.22 4.45 7.76
CA VAL A 232 -15.72 3.57 8.84
C VAL A 232 -16.85 3.10 9.75
N ALA A 233 -17.81 3.96 10.09
CA ALA A 233 -18.96 3.59 10.91
C ALA A 233 -19.83 2.54 10.19
N LEU A 234 -20.07 2.71 8.89
CA LEU A 234 -20.77 1.72 8.07
C LEU A 234 -19.99 0.40 8.02
N TRP A 235 -18.69 0.46 7.73
CA TRP A 235 -17.82 -0.71 7.70
C TRP A 235 -17.87 -1.50 9.01
N GLN A 236 -17.70 -0.82 10.15
CA GLN A 236 -17.74 -1.46 11.47
C GLN A 236 -19.09 -2.13 11.75
N ARG A 237 -20.20 -1.49 11.36
CA ARG A 237 -21.54 -2.09 11.48
C ARG A 237 -21.65 -3.36 10.63
N ASP A 238 -21.22 -3.30 9.38
CA ASP A 238 -21.34 -4.42 8.44
C ASP A 238 -20.43 -5.59 8.87
N LEU A 239 -19.26 -5.31 9.45
CA LEU A 239 -18.40 -6.32 10.10
C LEU A 239 -19.07 -6.99 11.30
N LEU A 240 -19.76 -6.23 12.16
CA LEU A 240 -20.48 -6.78 13.32
C LEU A 240 -21.62 -7.70 12.86
N GLU A 241 -22.40 -7.27 11.87
CA GLU A 241 -23.47 -8.07 11.29
C GLU A 241 -22.93 -9.34 10.63
N TYR A 242 -21.96 -9.20 9.72
CA TYR A 242 -21.36 -10.33 9.03
C TYR A 242 -20.73 -11.33 10.00
N GLY A 243 -19.90 -10.85 10.93
CA GLY A 243 -19.24 -11.70 11.92
C GLY A 243 -20.23 -12.47 12.79
N THR A 244 -21.30 -11.81 13.24
CA THR A 244 -22.39 -12.44 14.00
C THR A 244 -23.09 -13.52 13.17
N ASN A 245 -23.40 -13.22 11.91
CA ASN A 245 -24.04 -14.17 10.99
C ASN A 245 -23.16 -15.38 10.63
N GLN A 246 -21.83 -15.23 10.67
CA GLN A 246 -20.87 -16.33 10.53
C GLN A 246 -20.63 -17.11 11.84
N GLY A 247 -21.28 -16.73 12.95
CA GLY A 247 -21.17 -17.41 14.24
C GLY A 247 -19.97 -16.97 15.09
N PHE A 248 -19.30 -15.86 14.77
CA PHE A 248 -18.25 -15.31 15.61
C PHE A 248 -18.84 -14.50 16.78
N THR A 249 -18.18 -14.54 17.93
CA THR A 249 -18.47 -13.63 19.04
C THR A 249 -17.92 -12.25 18.71
N MET A 250 -18.81 -11.35 18.33
CA MET A 250 -18.47 -9.97 18.01
C MET A 250 -18.70 -9.06 19.22
N SER A 251 -17.79 -8.13 19.45
CA SER A 251 -17.98 -7.02 20.40
C SER A 251 -17.66 -5.72 19.68
N SER A 252 -18.40 -4.65 19.99
CA SER A 252 -18.02 -3.32 19.52
C SER A 252 -16.69 -2.96 20.17
N ALA A 253 -15.67 -2.66 19.35
CA ALA A 253 -14.45 -2.06 19.87
C ALA A 253 -14.80 -0.70 20.51
N SER A 254 -14.47 -0.52 21.78
CA SER A 254 -14.56 0.76 22.52
C SER A 254 -13.58 1.79 21.97
#